data_AF-A0A520IDM0-F1
#
_entry.id   AF-A0A520IDM0-F1
#
_cell.length_a   1.000
_cell.length_b   1.000
_cell.length_c   1.000
_cell.angle_alpha   90.00
_cell.angle_beta   90.00
_cell.angle_gamma   90.00
#
_symmetry.space_group_name_H-M   'P 1'
#
loop_
_entity.id
_entity.type
_entity.pdbx_description
1 polymer ?
#
loop_
_entity_poly.entity_id
_entity_poly.type
_entity_poly.pdbx_seq_one_letter_code
_entity_poly.pdbx_strand_id
1 'polypeptide(L)'
;ATEQIARDVLHASKKLGGLTAVRVPKFPKNALLITTLANLSIYEQIGTERRKIEDNAKRDQIENYESVNQAFVVEDMGKAALVENIVMGKKPAA
;
A
#
# COMPACT_ATOMS: atom_id res chain seq x y z
N ALA A 1 -29.33 -13.62 -17.26
CA ALA A 1 -29.30 -13.07 -15.90
C ALA A 1 -28.19 -13.71 -15.03
N THR A 2 -28.08 -15.04 -15.00
CA THR A 2 -27.08 -15.79 -14.21
C THR A 2 -25.62 -15.57 -14.65
N GLU A 3 -25.35 -15.46 -15.95
CA GLU A 3 -24.00 -15.17 -16.46
C GLU A 3 -23.52 -13.76 -16.12
N GLN A 4 -24.41 -12.79 -16.08
CA GLN A 4 -24.07 -11.40 -15.75
C GLN A 4 -23.73 -11.27 -14.26
N ILE A 5 -24.50 -11.95 -13.40
CA ILE A 5 -24.21 -12.05 -11.96
C ILE A 5 -22.90 -12.82 -11.71
N ALA A 6 -22.64 -13.92 -12.41
CA ALA A 6 -21.38 -14.67 -12.28
C ALA A 6 -20.16 -13.85 -12.73
N ARG A 7 -20.31 -13.05 -13.79
CA ARG A 7 -19.27 -12.13 -14.29
C ARG A 7 -19.02 -10.98 -13.31
N ASP A 8 -20.08 -10.42 -12.74
CA ASP A 8 -20.00 -9.38 -11.70
C ASP A 8 -19.37 -9.90 -10.41
N VAL A 9 -19.63 -11.15 -10.00
CA VAL A 9 -18.96 -11.78 -8.84
C VAL A 9 -17.46 -11.99 -9.10
N LEU A 10 -17.09 -12.40 -10.32
CA LEU A 10 -15.68 -12.53 -10.70
C LEU A 10 -14.97 -11.17 -10.76
N HIS A 11 -15.62 -10.12 -11.27
CA HIS A 11 -15.09 -8.75 -11.31
C HIS A 11 -15.13 -8.03 -9.95
N ALA A 12 -16.09 -8.33 -9.08
CA ALA A 12 -16.25 -7.75 -7.75
C ALA A 12 -15.04 -8.01 -6.84
N SER A 13 -14.29 -9.08 -7.09
CA SER A 13 -13.04 -9.37 -6.37
C SER A 13 -11.97 -8.27 -6.46
N LYS A 14 -12.11 -7.33 -7.41
CA LYS A 14 -11.18 -6.21 -7.66
C LYS A 14 -11.81 -4.83 -7.61
N LYS A 15 -13.12 -4.69 -7.29
CA LYS A 15 -13.80 -3.38 -7.30
C LYS A 15 -14.58 -3.10 -6.02
N LEU A 16 -14.53 -1.86 -5.55
CA LEU A 16 -15.28 -1.35 -4.38
C LEU A 16 -15.97 -0.05 -4.79
N GLY A 17 -17.29 0.04 -4.60
CA GLY A 17 -18.06 1.23 -4.99
C GLY A 17 -17.97 1.58 -6.49
N GLY A 18 -17.79 0.59 -7.36
CA GLY A 18 -17.60 0.78 -8.80
C GLY A 18 -16.15 1.13 -9.23
N LEU A 19 -15.27 1.43 -8.27
CA LEU A 19 -13.87 1.79 -8.50
C LEU A 19 -12.94 0.58 -8.34
N THR A 20 -11.78 0.61 -8.98
CA THR A 20 -10.74 -0.42 -8.81
C THR A 20 -10.17 -0.36 -7.39
N ALA A 21 -10.13 -1.51 -6.72
CA ALA A 21 -9.55 -1.67 -5.39
C ALA A 21 -8.21 -2.41 -5.49
N VAL A 22 -7.18 -1.82 -4.88
CA VAL A 22 -5.84 -2.41 -4.78
C VAL A 22 -5.60 -2.82 -3.33
N ARG A 23 -5.04 -4.01 -3.13
CA ARG A 23 -4.61 -4.50 -1.80
C ARG A 23 -3.11 -4.52 -1.75
N VAL A 24 -2.53 -3.85 -0.76
CA VAL A 24 -1.08 -3.85 -0.51
C VAL A 24 -0.78 -4.54 0.83
N PRO A 25 0.35 -5.25 0.96
CA PRO A 25 0.76 -5.84 2.23
C PRO A 25 0.91 -4.79 3.33
N LYS A 26 0.67 -5.18 4.58
CA LYS A 26 0.80 -4.34 5.78
C LYS A 26 -0.12 -3.11 5.84
N PHE A 27 -1.09 -2.96 4.91
CA PHE A 27 -2.12 -1.93 5.04
C PHE A 27 -3.03 -2.20 6.27
N PRO A 28 -3.44 -1.17 7.04
CA PRO A 28 -4.30 -1.35 8.21
C PRO A 28 -5.62 -2.05 7.87
N LYS A 29 -6.02 -3.04 8.67
CA LYS A 29 -7.20 -3.89 8.39
C LYS A 29 -8.54 -3.14 8.52
N ASN A 30 -8.57 -2.06 9.30
CA ASN A 30 -9.76 -1.28 9.65
C ASN A 30 -9.77 0.10 8.96
N ALA A 31 -9.09 0.24 7.82
CA ALA A 31 -9.02 1.49 7.09
C ALA A 31 -9.07 1.28 5.57
N LEU A 32 -9.38 2.36 4.85
CA LEU A 32 -9.35 2.44 3.39
C LEU A 32 -8.83 3.82 2.97
N LEU A 33 -7.87 3.86 2.05
CA LEU A 33 -7.42 5.11 1.41
C LEU A 33 -8.02 5.22 0.01
N ILE A 34 -8.70 6.33 -0.26
CA ILE A 34 -9.25 6.69 -1.56
C ILE A 34 -8.35 7.76 -2.17
N THR A 35 -7.61 7.40 -3.21
CA THR A 35 -6.76 8.31 -4.00
C THR A 35 -6.37 7.65 -5.32
N THR A 36 -5.68 8.37 -6.20
CA THR A 36 -5.05 7.78 -7.40
C THR A 36 -3.63 7.34 -7.09
N LEU A 37 -3.15 6.27 -7.72
CA LEU A 37 -1.76 5.80 -7.49
C LEU A 37 -0.71 6.83 -7.92
N ALA A 38 -1.02 7.67 -8.90
CA ALA A 38 -0.14 8.75 -9.34
C ALA A 38 -0.06 9.93 -8.36
N ASN A 39 -0.95 9.99 -7.36
CA ASN A 39 -0.90 11.01 -6.29
C ASN A 39 0.07 10.62 -5.15
N LEU A 40 0.60 9.40 -5.19
CA LEU A 40 1.51 8.87 -4.17
C LEU A 40 2.91 8.79 -4.76
N SER A 41 3.85 9.46 -4.11
CA SER A 41 5.24 9.57 -4.58
C SER A 41 6.23 9.19 -3.48
N ILE A 42 7.38 8.68 -3.93
CA ILE A 42 8.56 8.47 -3.09
C ILE A 42 9.64 9.37 -3.67
N TYR A 43 10.15 10.30 -2.88
CA TYR A 43 11.26 11.15 -3.26
C TYR A 43 12.53 10.62 -2.62
N GLU A 44 13.57 10.51 -3.43
CA GLU A 44 14.90 10.10 -3.00
C GLU A 44 15.85 11.28 -3.19
N GLN A 45 16.61 11.62 -2.15
CA GLN A 45 17.58 12.70 -2.25
C GLN A 45 18.80 12.22 -3.05
N ILE A 46 19.04 12.86 -4.20
CA ILE A 46 20.15 12.55 -5.09
C ILE A 46 21.48 12.62 -4.33
N GLY A 47 22.31 11.58 -4.51
CA GLY A 47 23.67 11.51 -3.93
C GLY A 47 23.73 11.10 -2.45
N THR A 48 22.62 10.68 -1.84
CA THR A 48 22.59 10.24 -0.43
C THR A 48 22.70 8.73 -0.24
N GLU A 49 22.56 7.97 -1.32
CA GLU A 49 22.76 6.52 -1.29
C GLU A 49 24.22 6.22 -0.93
N ARG A 50 24.42 5.51 0.18
CA ARG A 50 25.74 5.05 0.63
C ARG A 50 25.64 3.61 1.11
N ARG A 51 26.67 2.83 0.77
CA ARG A 51 26.81 1.43 1.13
C ARG A 51 28.18 1.17 1.75
N LYS A 52 28.21 0.39 2.82
CA LYS A 52 29.44 -0.13 3.44
C LYS A 52 29.30 -1.64 3.62
N ILE A 53 30.29 -2.38 3.13
CA ILE A 53 30.41 -3.82 3.33
C ILE A 53 31.60 -4.06 4.27
N GLU A 54 31.39 -4.84 5.32
CA GLU A 54 32.42 -5.18 6.31
C GLU A 54 32.47 -6.70 6.52
N ASP A 55 33.67 -7.27 6.51
CA ASP A 55 33.90 -8.66 6.87
C ASP A 55 34.07 -8.76 8.40
N ASN A 56 33.02 -9.21 9.09
CA ASN A 56 33.02 -9.29 10.55
C ASN A 56 33.42 -10.70 11.02
N ALA A 57 34.72 -10.92 11.09
CA ALA A 57 35.32 -12.17 11.58
C ALA A 57 34.89 -12.56 13.02
N LYS A 58 34.45 -11.61 13.86
CA LYS A 58 33.96 -11.94 15.23
C LYS A 58 32.64 -12.72 15.21
N ARG A 59 31.88 -12.63 14.12
CA ARG A 59 30.56 -13.25 13.96
C ARG A 59 30.47 -14.17 12.75
N ASP A 60 31.60 -14.38 12.04
CA ASP A 60 31.67 -15.19 10.82
C ASP A 60 30.59 -14.80 9.79
N GLN A 61 30.48 -13.49 9.51
CA GLN A 61 29.48 -12.96 8.59
C GLN A 61 29.98 -11.70 7.88
N ILE A 62 29.47 -11.49 6.67
CA ILE A 62 29.60 -10.22 5.95
C ILE A 62 28.44 -9.31 6.36
N GLU A 63 28.75 -8.11 6.84
CA GLU A 63 27.79 -7.09 7.23
C GLU A 63 27.61 -6.06 6.12
N ASN A 64 26.36 -5.84 5.71
CA ASN A 64 25.99 -4.86 4.70
C ASN A 64 25.19 -3.72 5.34
N TYR A 65 25.73 -2.51 5.26
CA TYR A 65 25.09 -1.30 5.75
C TYR A 65 24.73 -0.42 4.56
N GLU A 66 23.44 -0.17 4.38
CA GLU A 66 22.93 0.70 3.34
C GLU A 66 22.11 1.82 3.97
N SER A 67 22.21 3.02 3.42
CA SER A 67 21.34 4.11 3.80
C SER A 67 21.11 5.05 2.64
N VAL A 68 19.91 5.61 2.58
CA VAL A 68 19.46 6.59 1.60
C VAL A 68 18.51 7.55 2.31
N ASN A 69 18.48 8.82 1.91
CA ASN A 69 17.49 9.77 2.41
C ASN A 69 16.26 9.71 1.49
N GLN A 70 15.12 9.28 2.05
CA GLN A 70 13.85 9.16 1.32
C GLN A 70 12.71 9.87 2.05
N ALA A 71 11.71 10.31 1.29
CA ALA A 71 10.47 10.88 1.80
C ALA A 71 9.26 10.26 1.08
N PHE A 72 8.20 9.98 1.83
CA PHE A 72 6.91 9.53 1.30
C PHE A 72 5.98 10.74 1.21
N VAL A 73 5.42 10.98 0.03
CA VAL A 73 4.68 12.22 -0.26
C VAL A 73 3.33 11.88 -0.87
N VAL A 74 2.29 12.56 -0.37
CA VAL A 74 1.00 12.68 -1.05
C VAL A 74 1.03 14.02 -1.77
N GLU A 75 1.01 14.00 -3.09
CA GLU A 75 1.25 15.19 -3.93
C GLU A 75 0.15 16.24 -3.75
N ASP A 76 -1.10 15.79 -3.73
CA ASP A 76 -2.28 16.63 -3.52
C ASP A 76 -3.15 16.05 -2.42
N MET A 77 -3.16 16.71 -1.26
CA MET A 77 -3.96 16.33 -0.10
C MET A 77 -5.46 16.43 -0.37
N GLY A 78 -5.91 17.28 -1.30
CA GLY A 78 -7.32 17.39 -1.69
C GLY A 78 -7.81 16.20 -2.52
N LYS A 79 -6.90 15.38 -3.06
CA LYS A 79 -7.18 14.16 -3.83
C LYS A 79 -7.01 12.87 -3.00
N ALA A 80 -6.95 13.00 -1.68
CA ALA A 80 -6.83 11.86 -0.78
C ALA A 80 -7.90 11.93 0.31
N ALA A 81 -8.56 10.79 0.56
CA ALA A 81 -9.43 10.62 1.71
C ALA A 81 -9.13 9.27 2.38
N LEU A 82 -8.71 9.33 3.65
CA LEU A 82 -8.51 8.13 4.46
C LEU A 82 -9.73 7.93 5.36
N VAL A 83 -10.34 6.76 5.26
CA VAL A 83 -11.40 6.31 6.16
C VAL A 83 -10.76 5.35 7.15
N GLU A 84 -10.85 5.67 8.44
CA GLU A 84 -10.26 4.88 9.51
C GLU A 84 -11.33 4.36 10.47
N ASN A 85 -10.94 3.44 11.35
CA ASN A 85 -11.80 2.88 12.40
C ASN A 85 -13.06 2.19 11.87
N ILE A 86 -12.96 1.53 10.73
CA ILE A 86 -14.05 0.74 10.16
C ILE A 86 -14.32 -0.46 11.07
N VAL A 87 -15.56 -0.56 11.56
CA VAL A 87 -16.06 -1.71 12.33
C VAL A 87 -17.13 -2.41 11.52
N MET A 88 -16.96 -3.73 11.34
CA MET A 88 -17.96 -4.54 10.65
C MET A 88 -19.16 -4.77 11.56
N GLY A 89 -20.33 -4.26 11.18
CA GLY A 89 -21.59 -4.53 11.85
C GLY A 89 -22.09 -5.97 11.64
N LYS A 90 -23.15 -6.35 12.37
CA LYS A 90 -23.84 -7.62 12.11
C LYS A 90 -24.36 -7.63 10.68
N LYS A 91 -24.14 -8.75 9.97
CA LYS A 91 -24.67 -8.95 8.62
C LYS A 91 -26.20 -8.74 8.65
N PRO A 92 -26.78 -7.92 7.75
CA PRO A 92 -28.23 -7.76 7.71
C PRO A 92 -28.89 -9.12 7.47
N ALA A 93 -30.04 -9.35 8.12
CA ALA A 93 -30.84 -10.55 7.88
C ALA A 93 -31.17 -10.63 6.39
N ALA A 94 -30.98 -11.82 5.82
CA ALA A 94 -31.13 -12.08 4.39
C ALA A 94 -32.56 -11.86 3.91
#